data_AF-A2F5U9-F1
#
_entry.id   AF-A2F5U9-F1
#
_cell.length_a   1.000
_cell.length_b   1.000
_cell.length_c   1.000
_cell.angle_alpha   90.00
_cell.angle_beta   90.00
_cell.angle_gamma   90.00
#
_symmetry.space_group_name_H-M   'P 1'
#
loop_
_entity.id
_entity.type
_entity.pdbx_description
1 polymer ?
#
loop_
_entity_poly.entity_id
_entity_poly.type
_entity_poly.pdbx_seq_one_letter_code
_entity_poly.pdbx_strand_id
1 'polypeptide(L)'
;MKESHASCRDLYKCSCEALDALVETGLKNGALGGRLTGAGWGGCTVFILSPDSDPSKFIEAVKKQFYSPRGVKDPIIFATNAGEGAQAFKF
;
A
#
# COMPACT_ATOMS: atom_id res chain seq x y z
N MET A 1 7.50 -8.88 4.08
CA MET A 1 7.09 -7.47 3.81
C MET A 1 7.19 -6.58 5.05
N LYS A 2 6.58 -6.95 6.19
CA LYS A 2 6.59 -6.16 7.43
C LYS A 2 8.01 -5.79 7.88
N GLU A 3 8.90 -6.79 7.94
CA GLU A 3 10.31 -6.59 8.31
C GLU A 3 11.05 -5.66 7.34
N SER A 4 10.76 -5.75 6.04
CA SER A 4 11.35 -4.83 5.07
C SER A 4 10.87 -3.41 5.28
N HIS A 5 9.60 -3.19 5.63
CA HIS A 5 9.12 -1.84 5.94
C HIS A 5 9.79 -1.30 7.22
N ALA A 6 9.90 -2.12 8.27
CA ALA A 6 10.61 -1.75 9.50
C ALA A 6 12.07 -1.39 9.21
N SER A 7 12.78 -2.18 8.39
CA SER A 7 14.15 -1.86 7.95
C SER A 7 14.22 -0.55 7.15
N CYS A 8 13.30 -0.33 6.21
CA CYS A 8 13.23 0.92 5.46
C CYS A 8 12.97 2.15 6.35
N ARG A 9 12.15 1.99 7.40
CA ARG A 9 11.85 3.05 8.37
C ARG A 9 13.01 3.30 9.33
N ASP A 10 13.54 2.24 9.94
CA ASP A 10 14.43 2.33 11.09
C ASP A 10 15.91 2.37 10.69
N LEU A 11 16.31 1.54 9.72
CA LEU A 11 17.71 1.40 9.30
C LEU A 11 18.03 2.33 8.12
N TYR A 12 17.26 2.22 7.05
CA TYR A 12 17.51 3.01 5.82
C TYR A 12 16.92 4.42 5.89
N LYS A 13 15.99 4.66 6.82
CA LYS A 13 15.33 5.96 7.05
C LYS A 13 14.73 6.58 5.78
N CYS A 14 14.17 5.73 4.92
CA CYS A 14 13.46 6.15 3.71
C CYS A 14 11.93 6.07 3.84
N SER A 15 11.38 5.91 5.05
CA SER A 15 9.93 6.04 5.25
C SER A 15 9.52 7.48 5.58
N CYS A 16 8.23 7.68 5.88
CA CYS A 16 7.71 8.88 6.51
C CYS A 16 6.46 8.53 7.34
N GLU A 17 6.04 9.44 8.22
CA GLU A 17 4.91 9.22 9.13
C GLU A 17 3.63 8.77 8.39
N ALA A 18 3.35 9.37 7.23
CA ALA A 18 2.19 9.02 6.42
C ALA A 18 2.26 7.58 5.88
N LEU A 19 3.44 7.13 5.43
CA LEU A 19 3.63 5.76 4.95
C LEU A 19 3.52 4.75 6.09
N ASP A 20 4.14 5.04 7.23
CA ASP A 20 4.12 4.17 8.41
C ASP A 20 2.68 3.98 8.91
N ALA A 21 1.93 5.08 9.03
CA ALA A 21 0.52 5.05 9.44
C ALA A 21 -0.37 4.32 8.41
N LEU A 22 -0.09 4.46 7.11
CA LEU A 22 -0.82 3.75 6.07
C LEU A 22 -0.55 2.24 6.14
N VAL A 23 0.71 1.83 6.30
CA VAL A 23 1.08 0.43 6.48
C VAL A 23 0.43 -0.15 7.72
N GLU A 24 0.49 0.54 8.86
CA GLU A 24 -0.17 0.11 10.08
C GLU A 24 -1.69 -0.04 9.89
N THR A 25 -2.32 0.90 9.20
CA THR A 25 -3.76 0.86 8.89
C THR A 25 -4.10 -0.37 8.06
N GLY A 26 -3.35 -0.67 7.00
CA GLY A 26 -3.58 -1.86 6.20
C GLY A 26 -3.40 -3.16 7.01
N LEU A 27 -2.37 -3.23 7.85
CA LEU A 27 -2.15 -4.40 8.72
C LEU A 27 -3.30 -4.63 9.71
N LYS A 28 -3.84 -3.56 10.31
CA LYS A 28 -5.00 -3.64 11.21
C LYS A 28 -6.28 -4.11 10.50
N ASN A 29 -6.39 -3.90 9.20
CA ASN A 29 -7.56 -4.27 8.39
C ASN A 29 -7.34 -5.56 7.58
N GLY A 30 -6.47 -6.45 8.06
CA GLY A 30 -6.38 -7.83 7.57
C GLY A 30 -5.34 -8.08 6.48
N ALA A 31 -4.49 -7.12 6.15
CA ALA A 31 -3.36 -7.39 5.26
C ALA A 31 -2.36 -8.36 5.91
N LEU A 32 -2.01 -9.42 5.18
CA LEU A 32 -0.97 -10.39 5.58
C LEU A 32 0.40 -9.72 5.69
N GLY A 33 0.65 -8.71 4.86
CA GLY A 33 1.84 -7.86 4.89
C GLY A 33 1.63 -6.55 4.17
N GLY A 34 2.39 -5.53 4.57
CA GLY A 34 2.39 -4.19 3.96
C GLY A 34 3.78 -3.57 4.02
N ARG A 35 4.11 -2.75 3.03
CA ARG A 35 5.33 -1.93 3.01
C ARG A 35 5.18 -0.73 2.07
N LEU A 36 6.03 0.28 2.25
CA LEU A 36 6.30 1.24 1.18
C LEU A 36 6.88 0.54 -0.06
N THR A 37 6.61 1.10 -1.23
CA THR A 37 7.16 0.64 -2.52
C THR A 37 7.75 1.82 -3.31
N GLY A 38 8.82 1.56 -4.05
CA GLY A 38 9.64 2.61 -4.68
C GLY A 38 10.70 3.18 -3.73
N ALA A 39 11.09 4.43 -3.98
CA ALA A 39 12.21 5.08 -3.27
C ALA A 39 11.91 5.37 -1.79
N GLY A 40 10.66 5.72 -1.47
CA GLY A 40 10.26 6.14 -0.12
C GLY A 40 10.08 7.66 0.02
N TRP A 41 10.12 8.16 1.26
CA TRP A 41 9.82 9.55 1.66
C TRP A 41 8.45 10.07 1.17
N GLY A 42 7.51 9.14 0.94
CA GLY A 42 6.21 9.40 0.32
C GLY A 42 5.89 8.36 -0.76
N GLY A 43 4.92 8.67 -1.61
CA GLY A 43 4.51 7.77 -2.69
C GLY A 43 3.55 6.68 -2.23
N CYS A 44 3.82 5.44 -2.62
CA CYS A 44 2.86 4.34 -2.51
C CYS A 44 3.25 3.29 -1.46
N THR A 45 2.24 2.60 -0.98
CA THR A 45 2.37 1.35 -0.20
C THR A 45 1.78 0.19 -0.98
N VAL A 46 2.34 -1.00 -0.80
CA VAL A 46 1.81 -2.26 -1.34
C VAL A 46 1.42 -3.18 -0.20
N PHE A 47 0.26 -3.83 -0.33
CA PHE A 47 -0.28 -4.78 0.64
C PHE A 47 -0.56 -6.12 -0.01
N ILE A 48 -0.39 -7.19 0.76
CA ILE A 48 -0.81 -8.54 0.38
C ILE A 48 -2.01 -8.91 1.23
N LEU A 49 -3.08 -9.30 0.57
CA LEU A 49 -4.30 -9.82 1.20
C LEU A 49 -4.37 -11.33 0.99
N SER A 50 -5.22 -12.01 1.77
CA SER A 50 -5.50 -13.43 1.57
C SER A 50 -6.19 -13.65 0.22
N PRO A 51 -5.93 -14.76 -0.50
CA PRO A 51 -6.65 -15.08 -1.75
C PRO A 51 -8.18 -15.05 -1.60
N ASP A 52 -8.69 -15.46 -0.43
CA ASP A 52 -10.13 -15.52 -0.14
C ASP A 52 -10.73 -14.18 0.35
N SER A 53 -9.91 -13.13 0.44
CA SER A 53 -10.37 -11.83 0.92
C SER A 53 -10.99 -10.99 -0.20
N ASP A 54 -11.96 -10.14 0.16
CA ASP A 54 -12.55 -9.14 -0.73
C ASP A 54 -11.74 -7.83 -0.64
N PRO A 55 -11.00 -7.43 -1.71
CA PRO A 55 -10.21 -6.20 -1.71
C PRO A 55 -11.05 -4.95 -1.49
N SER A 56 -12.33 -4.96 -1.86
CA SER A 56 -13.22 -3.79 -1.72
C SER A 56 -13.39 -3.40 -0.26
N LYS A 57 -13.56 -4.39 0.64
CA LYS A 57 -13.67 -4.16 2.08
C LYS A 57 -12.38 -3.56 2.66
N PHE A 58 -11.23 -4.05 2.20
CA PHE A 58 -9.93 -3.50 2.58
C PHE A 58 -9.79 -2.05 2.12
N ILE A 59 -10.11 -1.76 0.87
CA ILE A 59 -10.06 -0.41 0.28
C ILE A 59 -10.95 0.55 1.07
N GLU A 60 -12.20 0.18 1.35
CA GLU A 60 -13.12 1.04 2.11
C GLU A 60 -12.65 1.28 3.55
N ALA A 61 -12.08 0.26 4.21
CA ALA A 61 -11.50 0.43 5.52
C ALA A 61 -10.31 1.41 5.53
N VAL A 62 -9.41 1.30 4.54
CA VAL A 62 -8.26 2.21 4.40
C VAL A 62 -8.73 3.63 4.07
N LYS A 63 -9.70 3.81 3.17
CA LYS A 63 -10.33 5.12 2.89
C LYS A 63 -10.86 5.76 4.17
N LYS A 64 -11.63 5.01 4.94
CA LYS A 64 -12.27 5.49 6.16
C LYS A 64 -11.26 5.83 7.26
N GLN A 65 -10.23 5.01 7.47
CA GLN A 65 -9.34 5.12 8.63
C GLN A 65 -8.11 5.99 8.37
N PHE A 66 -7.58 5.98 7.14
CA PHE A 66 -6.38 6.73 6.79
C PHE A 66 -6.71 8.04 6.08
N TYR A 67 -7.50 7.99 5.00
CA TYR A 67 -7.69 9.15 4.11
C TYR A 67 -8.75 10.14 4.60
N SER A 68 -9.91 9.67 5.06
CA SER A 68 -11.01 10.53 5.50
C SER A 68 -10.62 11.50 6.64
N PRO A 69 -9.92 11.07 7.72
CA PRO A 69 -9.47 11.99 8.77
C PRO A 69 -8.45 13.04 8.29
N ARG A 70 -7.80 12.78 7.14
CA ARG A 70 -6.82 13.68 6.51
C ARG A 70 -7.47 14.61 5.47
N GLY A 71 -8.80 14.54 5.29
CA GLY A 71 -9.53 15.37 4.33
C GLY A 71 -9.24 15.05 2.86
N VAL A 72 -8.61 13.91 2.56
CA VAL A 72 -8.27 13.51 1.19
C VAL A 72 -9.52 12.97 0.51
N LYS A 73 -9.95 13.65 -0.55
CA LYS A 73 -11.04 13.21 -1.42
C LYS A 73 -10.50 12.29 -2.51
N ASP A 74 -11.28 11.28 -2.85
CA ASP A 74 -11.01 10.35 -3.96
C ASP A 74 -9.58 9.76 -3.99
N PRO A 75 -9.11 9.11 -2.91
CA PRO A 75 -7.78 8.53 -2.86
C PRO A 75 -7.62 7.39 -3.86
N ILE A 76 -6.44 7.29 -4.48
CA ILE A 76 -6.10 6.23 -5.43
C ILE A 76 -5.71 4.97 -4.64
N ILE A 77 -6.59 3.98 -4.66
CA ILE A 77 -6.35 2.66 -4.04
C ILE A 77 -6.96 1.62 -4.97
N PHE A 78 -6.18 0.62 -5.36
CA PHE A 78 -6.62 -0.40 -6.31
C PHE A 78 -5.93 -1.75 -6.05
N ALA A 79 -6.63 -2.83 -6.39
CA ALA A 79 -6.04 -4.16 -6.49
C ALA A 79 -5.25 -4.26 -7.81
N THR A 80 -4.17 -5.04 -7.81
CA THR A 80 -3.28 -5.19 -8.96
C THR A 80 -2.80 -6.62 -9.10
N ASN A 81 -2.35 -6.97 -10.31
CA ASN A 81 -1.73 -8.25 -10.65
C ASN A 81 -0.46 -7.99 -11.47
N ALA A 82 0.42 -8.99 -11.59
CA ALA A 82 1.54 -8.92 -12.50
C ALA A 82 1.02 -8.83 -13.95
N GLY A 83 1.34 -7.73 -14.63
CA GLY A 83 1.02 -7.50 -16.04
C GLY A 83 2.22 -7.76 -16.95
N GLU A 84 1.97 -7.71 -18.26
CA GLU A 84 3.03 -7.83 -19.25
C GLU A 84 3.94 -6.60 -19.28
N GLY A 85 5.19 -6.81 -19.68
CA GLY A 85 6.16 -5.74 -19.92
C GLY A 85 5.90 -4.99 -21.23
N ALA A 86 6.81 -4.09 -21.59
CA ALA A 86 6.73 -3.36 -22.85
C ALA A 86 6.78 -4.33 -24.07
N GLN A 87 5.90 -4.09 -25.05
CA GLN A 87 5.80 -4.89 -26.28
C GLN A 87 5.71 -3.98 -27.50
N ALA A 88 6.28 -4.43 -28.62
CA ALA A 88 6.09 -3.80 -29.92
C ALA A 88 4.92 -4.47 -30.64
N PHE A 89 3.90 -3.70 -30.99
CA PHE A 89 2.78 -4.18 -31.81
C PHE A 89 3.08 -3.89 -33.27
N LYS A 90 2.92 -4.91 -34.11
CA LYS A 90 2.98 -4.78 -35.57
C LYS A 90 1.55 -4.94 -36.08
N PHE A 91 1.02 -3.87 -36.66
CA PHE A 91 -0.29 -3.84 -37.30
C PHE A 91 -0.18 -4.35 -38.74
#